data_AF-A0A554IYU1-F1
#
_entry.id   AF-A0A554IYU1-F1
#
_cell.length_a   1.000
_cell.length_b   1.000
_cell.length_c   1.000
_cell.angle_alpha   90.00
_cell.angle_beta   90.00
_cell.angle_gamma   90.00
#
_symmetry.space_group_name_H-M   'P 1'
#
loop_
_entity.id
_entity.type
_entity.pdbx_description
1 polymer ?
#
loop_
_entity_poly.entity_id
_entity_poly.type
_entity_poly.pdbx_seq_one_letter_code
_entity_poly.pdbx_strand_id
1 'polypeptide(L)'
;MRGRKKLALNTSYGRQEGLAQKEVLGLRPRAEILLLTAGPARLVVRLRRITTGPARALAARRSALRFTRLVDFGIVRRQRTGHKPMPKFTTGFTRLGSPAHKLCAGSRSGFTLAELIMSVLIIGIILSAVAFGYRDFNDRLENTNMAFEIALFLREAQVSGTSVRQTPLGGSFTHAWGVHTKIDGSNSSNLRIILFADLDDDGTYDGNFTTCPSGECISFLDMRRQNIINKIYRLTTTGNPTCPPDAAISGVSITFLRPKPDARLFFMNTAGQQMCGGETDTLGVLICLQSPLLKRKAVEVLETGEISVKNAPIECT
;
A
#
# COMPACT_ATOMS: atom_id res chain seq x y z
N MET A 1 -40.94 -16.54 65.37
CA MET A 1 -41.65 -17.02 64.16
C MET A 1 -40.60 -17.37 63.11
N ARG A 2 -40.12 -18.63 63.04
CA ARG A 2 -40.38 -19.62 61.97
C ARG A 2 -40.42 -18.96 60.58
N GLY A 3 -39.37 -19.01 59.76
CA GLY A 3 -38.93 -20.17 58.94
C GLY A 3 -39.26 -19.85 57.46
N ARG A 4 -38.54 -20.22 56.39
CA ARG A 4 -37.54 -21.25 56.12
C ARG A 4 -36.75 -20.87 54.85
N LYS A 5 -35.48 -21.28 54.82
CA LYS A 5 -34.69 -21.54 53.60
C LYS A 5 -35.27 -22.73 52.82
N LYS A 6 -35.11 -22.78 51.50
CA LYS A 6 -34.93 -24.05 50.76
C LYS A 6 -33.98 -23.89 49.57
N LEU A 7 -33.02 -24.81 49.54
CA LEU A 7 -32.04 -25.10 48.52
C LEU A 7 -32.64 -25.95 47.37
N ALA A 8 -31.89 -25.94 46.28
CA ALA A 8 -31.98 -26.70 45.04
C ALA A 8 -32.13 -28.24 45.17
N LEU A 9 -32.61 -28.89 44.10
CA LEU A 9 -32.00 -30.07 43.50
C LEU A 9 -32.62 -30.46 42.13
N ASN A 10 -31.69 -30.54 41.19
CA ASN A 10 -31.51 -31.22 39.90
C ASN A 10 -32.28 -32.52 39.53
N THR A 11 -32.14 -32.88 38.23
CA THR A 11 -32.41 -34.17 37.51
C THR A 11 -33.87 -34.46 37.09
N SER A 12 -34.21 -35.02 35.91
CA SER A 12 -33.50 -35.95 35.02
C SER A 12 -34.19 -36.12 33.64
N TYR A 13 -33.40 -36.49 32.62
CA TYR A 13 -33.64 -37.50 31.58
C TYR A 13 -34.87 -37.51 30.63
N GLY A 14 -34.58 -37.56 29.33
CA GLY A 14 -35.38 -38.17 28.26
C GLY A 14 -34.56 -38.12 26.95
N ARG A 15 -33.65 -39.06 26.70
CA ARG A 15 -33.80 -40.37 26.01
C ARG A 15 -34.21 -40.26 24.53
N GLN A 16 -33.21 -40.51 23.68
CA GLN A 16 -33.26 -40.83 22.25
C GLN A 16 -33.95 -42.17 21.97
N GLU A 17 -34.62 -42.30 20.81
CA GLU A 17 -34.53 -43.33 19.75
C GLU A 17 -35.23 -42.71 18.51
N GLY A 18 -34.92 -42.87 17.23
CA GLY A 18 -34.02 -43.70 16.44
C GLY A 18 -34.56 -43.73 14.98
N LEU A 19 -33.72 -44.16 14.03
CA LEU A 19 -34.03 -44.60 12.64
C LEU A 19 -34.23 -43.48 11.59
N ALA A 20 -33.66 -43.51 10.37
CA ALA A 20 -32.79 -44.47 9.68
C ALA A 20 -32.12 -43.78 8.46
N GLN A 21 -30.92 -44.24 8.12
CA GLN A 21 -30.21 -44.00 6.84
C GLN A 21 -30.71 -44.95 5.73
N LYS A 22 -30.84 -44.42 4.51
CA LYS A 22 -30.66 -45.02 3.16
C LYS A 22 -31.40 -44.10 2.16
N GLU A 23 -31.02 -43.84 0.92
CA GLU A 23 -29.90 -44.12 0.03
C GLU A 23 -30.22 -43.37 -1.30
N VAL A 24 -29.23 -43.20 -2.19
CA VAL A 24 -29.35 -43.02 -3.66
C VAL A 24 -29.56 -41.61 -4.28
N LEU A 25 -28.48 -41.20 -4.97
CA LEU A 25 -28.34 -40.51 -6.27
C LEU A 25 -29.54 -39.76 -6.90
N GLY A 26 -29.28 -38.52 -7.35
CA GLY A 26 -30.14 -37.85 -8.32
C GLY A 26 -29.65 -36.48 -8.78
N LEU A 27 -28.64 -36.46 -9.65
CA LEU A 27 -28.36 -35.35 -10.57
C LEU A 27 -29.65 -34.92 -11.30
N ARG A 28 -30.10 -33.66 -11.17
CA ARG A 28 -30.65 -32.77 -12.24
C ARG A 28 -30.81 -31.33 -11.73
N PRO A 29 -30.20 -30.31 -12.35
CA PRO A 29 -30.71 -28.95 -12.23
C PRO A 29 -31.92 -28.79 -13.17
N ARG A 30 -33.08 -28.45 -12.61
CA ARG A 30 -34.23 -27.96 -13.38
C ARG A 30 -33.93 -26.52 -13.81
N ALA A 31 -33.74 -26.35 -15.11
CA ALA A 31 -33.92 -25.07 -15.78
C ALA A 31 -35.42 -24.78 -15.82
N GLU A 32 -35.84 -23.66 -15.26
CA GLU A 32 -37.14 -23.08 -15.54
C GLU A 32 -36.92 -21.86 -16.45
N ILE A 33 -37.39 -22.04 -17.68
CA ILE A 33 -37.41 -21.10 -18.78
C ILE A 33 -38.75 -20.37 -18.68
N LEU A 34 -38.75 -19.06 -18.51
CA LEU A 34 -39.94 -18.23 -18.75
C LEU A 34 -39.71 -17.42 -20.03
N LEU A 35 -40.60 -17.66 -20.99
CA LEU A 35 -40.58 -17.16 -22.36
C LEU A 35 -41.17 -15.74 -22.49
N LEU A 36 -40.49 -14.95 -23.33
CA LEU A 36 -41.00 -14.00 -24.33
C LEU A 36 -41.81 -12.77 -23.89
N THR A 37 -41.20 -11.60 -24.10
CA THR A 37 -41.77 -10.56 -24.97
C THR A 37 -40.68 -9.99 -25.91
N ALA A 38 -41.13 -9.49 -27.06
CA ALA A 38 -40.41 -9.36 -28.33
C ALA A 38 -39.40 -8.21 -28.45
N GLY A 39 -38.42 -8.37 -29.36
CA GLY A 39 -37.62 -7.25 -29.88
C GLY A 39 -36.36 -7.71 -30.64
N PRO A 40 -36.23 -7.43 -31.95
CA PRO A 40 -35.19 -8.03 -32.78
C PRO A 40 -33.92 -7.17 -32.80
N ALA A 41 -32.83 -7.67 -32.23
CA ALA A 41 -31.49 -7.23 -32.59
C ALA A 41 -30.56 -8.45 -32.68
N ARG A 42 -30.26 -8.82 -33.92
CA ARG A 42 -29.22 -9.78 -34.27
C ARG A 42 -27.87 -9.24 -33.78
N LEU A 43 -27.27 -9.87 -32.77
CA LEU A 43 -25.83 -9.80 -32.55
C LEU A 43 -25.29 -11.24 -32.54
N VAL A 44 -24.59 -11.59 -33.62
CA VAL A 44 -23.90 -12.87 -33.76
C VAL A 44 -22.63 -12.82 -32.93
N VAL A 45 -22.63 -13.42 -31.74
CA VAL A 45 -21.42 -13.64 -30.95
C VAL A 45 -20.99 -15.10 -31.12
N ARG A 46 -19.95 -15.30 -31.94
CA ARG A 46 -19.32 -16.60 -32.18
C ARG A 46 -18.39 -16.94 -31.01
N LEU A 47 -18.93 -17.56 -29.96
CA LEU A 47 -18.11 -18.06 -28.85
C LEU A 47 -17.32 -19.30 -29.28
N ARG A 48 -16.00 -19.15 -29.44
CA ARG A 48 -15.07 -20.27 -29.59
C ARG A 48 -14.94 -20.98 -28.24
N ARG A 49 -15.30 -22.27 -28.26
CA ARG A 49 -15.11 -23.25 -27.20
C ARG A 49 -13.61 -23.37 -26.86
N ILE A 50 -13.22 -23.11 -25.61
CA ILE A 50 -11.91 -23.53 -25.08
C ILE A 50 -12.15 -24.85 -24.37
N THR A 51 -11.72 -25.93 -25.00
CA THR A 51 -11.67 -27.27 -24.41
C THR A 51 -10.45 -27.37 -23.52
N THR A 52 -10.67 -27.76 -22.26
CA THR A 52 -9.66 -28.25 -21.34
C THR A 52 -9.10 -29.59 -21.82
N GLY A 53 -7.79 -29.78 -21.70
CA GLY A 53 -7.09 -31.03 -21.94
C GLY A 53 -5.76 -31.05 -21.17
N PRO A 54 -5.35 -32.18 -20.54
CA PRO A 54 -4.37 -32.16 -19.47
C PRO A 54 -2.97 -32.67 -19.86
N ALA A 55 -2.01 -32.29 -19.00
CA ALA A 55 -0.84 -33.04 -18.54
C ALA A 55 0.35 -33.38 -19.48
N ARG A 56 1.52 -32.95 -18.95
CA ARG A 56 2.85 -33.60 -18.92
C ARG A 56 3.90 -33.30 -20.01
N ALA A 57 5.03 -32.82 -19.45
CA ALA A 57 6.43 -33.08 -19.78
C ALA A 57 7.01 -32.47 -21.07
N LEU A 58 7.97 -31.55 -20.91
CA LEU A 58 9.39 -31.80 -21.21
C LEU A 58 10.27 -30.56 -20.98
N ALA A 59 11.54 -30.84 -20.76
CA ALA A 59 12.71 -30.00 -21.04
C ALA A 59 13.09 -28.92 -20.01
N ALA A 60 13.96 -29.36 -19.09
CA ALA A 60 15.01 -28.54 -18.51
C ALA A 60 15.79 -27.78 -19.61
N ARG A 61 15.87 -26.45 -19.48
CA ARG A 61 16.86 -25.64 -20.19
C ARG A 61 17.64 -24.82 -19.17
N ARG A 62 18.88 -25.24 -18.96
CA ARG A 62 19.95 -24.44 -18.37
C ARG A 62 20.22 -23.26 -19.31
N SER A 63 20.14 -22.05 -18.78
CA SER A 63 20.62 -20.84 -19.45
C SER A 63 21.47 -20.06 -18.45
N ALA A 64 22.78 -20.28 -18.54
CA ALA A 64 23.78 -19.43 -17.92
C ALA A 64 23.76 -18.07 -18.64
N LEU A 65 23.34 -17.02 -17.95
CA LEU A 65 23.56 -15.64 -18.37
C LEU A 65 24.61 -15.03 -17.45
N ARG A 66 25.85 -14.98 -17.98
CA ARG A 66 26.94 -14.15 -17.49
C ARG A 66 26.48 -12.69 -17.57
N PHE A 67 26.24 -12.07 -16.42
CA PHE A 67 26.18 -10.61 -16.32
C PHE A 67 27.59 -10.09 -16.05
N THR A 68 28.18 -9.48 -17.08
CA THR A 68 29.41 -8.72 -17.00
C THR A 68 29.21 -7.49 -16.11
N ARG A 69 30.08 -7.36 -15.10
CA ARG A 69 30.38 -6.12 -14.38
C ARG A 69 30.79 -5.03 -15.37
N LEU A 70 30.33 -3.80 -15.14
CA LEU A 70 31.12 -2.57 -15.23
C LEU A 70 30.25 -1.38 -14.82
N VAL A 71 30.32 -1.00 -13.54
CA VAL A 71 29.94 0.34 -13.08
C VAL A 71 31.10 0.80 -12.19
N ASP A 72 32.12 1.39 -12.82
CA ASP A 72 33.20 2.07 -12.12
C ASP A 72 32.69 3.43 -11.64
N PHE A 73 32.39 3.53 -10.35
CA PHE A 73 32.26 4.80 -9.65
C PHE A 73 33.66 5.34 -9.35
N GLY A 74 34.19 6.14 -10.27
CA GLY A 74 35.42 6.90 -10.07
C GLY A 74 35.22 8.05 -9.08
N ILE A 75 35.51 7.81 -7.81
CA ILE A 75 35.69 8.84 -6.78
C ILE A 75 37.02 9.56 -7.06
N VAL A 76 36.96 10.78 -7.59
CA VAL A 76 38.14 11.63 -7.80
C VAL A 76 38.56 12.25 -6.46
N ARG A 77 39.65 11.73 -5.88
CA ARG A 77 40.35 12.36 -4.75
C ARG A 77 41.15 13.57 -5.23
N ARG A 78 40.87 14.71 -4.59
CA ARG A 78 41.66 15.96 -4.63
C ARG A 78 43.07 15.69 -4.09
N GLN A 79 44.12 16.04 -4.84
CA GLN A 79 45.48 16.16 -4.31
C GLN A 79 46.03 17.57 -4.51
N ARG A 80 46.62 18.08 -3.43
CA ARG A 80 47.20 19.41 -3.24
C ARG A 80 48.60 19.50 -3.85
N THR A 81 48.89 20.69 -4.38
CA THR A 81 50.14 21.48 -4.33
C THR A 81 51.46 20.82 -4.75
N GLY A 82 51.95 21.24 -5.92
CA GLY A 82 53.36 21.20 -6.29
C GLY A 82 53.73 22.51 -6.98
N HIS A 83 54.44 23.38 -6.27
CA HIS A 83 54.94 24.66 -6.74
C HIS A 83 56.06 24.42 -7.76
N LYS A 84 55.93 24.94 -8.99
CA LYS A 84 57.00 24.94 -9.99
C LYS A 84 57.42 26.39 -10.29
N PRO A 85 58.73 26.69 -10.33
CA PRO A 85 59.23 28.04 -10.57
C PRO A 85 59.05 28.44 -12.05
N MET A 86 58.76 29.72 -12.26
CA MET A 86 58.58 30.31 -13.59
C MET A 86 59.92 30.46 -14.34
N PRO A 87 59.95 30.21 -15.66
CA PRO A 87 61.05 30.62 -16.51
C PRO A 87 60.99 32.12 -16.81
N LYS A 88 62.17 32.75 -16.79
CA LYS A 88 62.39 34.18 -17.00
C LYS A 88 62.04 34.59 -18.44
N PHE A 89 61.40 35.75 -18.53
CA PHE A 89 61.06 36.43 -19.77
C PHE A 89 62.33 37.09 -20.35
N THR A 90 62.87 36.54 -21.43
CA THR A 90 63.91 37.20 -22.25
C THR A 90 63.25 37.83 -23.47
N THR A 91 63.34 39.16 -23.54
CA THR A 91 62.88 39.99 -24.65
C THR A 91 63.78 39.81 -25.87
N GLY A 92 63.34 38.98 -26.82
CA GLY A 92 63.93 38.86 -28.15
C GLY A 92 63.05 39.54 -29.19
N PHE A 93 63.38 40.79 -29.51
CA PHE A 93 62.79 41.53 -30.62
C PHE A 93 63.53 41.14 -31.91
N THR A 94 62.94 40.30 -32.75
CA THR A 94 63.38 40.13 -34.14
C THR A 94 62.19 40.28 -35.07
N ARG A 95 62.21 41.38 -35.84
CA ARG A 95 61.43 41.54 -37.06
C ARG A 95 61.80 40.41 -38.03
N LEU A 96 60.83 39.59 -38.41
CA LEU A 96 60.88 38.87 -39.68
C LEU A 96 59.58 39.14 -40.44
N GLY A 97 59.75 39.52 -41.70
CA GLY A 97 58.68 39.91 -42.60
C GLY A 97 57.71 38.77 -42.91
N SER A 98 56.47 39.19 -43.21
CA SER A 98 55.39 38.37 -43.74
C SER A 98 55.84 37.50 -44.91
N PRO A 99 55.24 36.31 -45.06
CA PRO A 99 54.22 36.20 -46.09
C PRO A 99 52.84 35.96 -45.48
N ALA A 100 51.86 36.64 -46.08
CA ALA A 100 50.46 36.60 -45.69
C ALA A 100 49.88 35.19 -45.78
N HIS A 101 49.84 34.48 -44.65
CA HIS A 101 48.91 33.37 -44.50
C HIS A 101 47.52 33.96 -44.32
N LYS A 102 46.64 33.68 -45.29
CA LYS A 102 45.18 33.83 -45.16
C LYS A 102 44.74 33.10 -43.91
N LEU A 103 44.65 33.81 -42.80
CA LEU A 103 43.75 33.45 -41.72
C LEU A 103 42.36 33.47 -42.34
N CYS A 104 41.81 32.28 -42.59
CA CYS A 104 40.37 32.10 -42.66
C CYS A 104 39.83 32.51 -41.28
N ALA A 105 39.63 33.81 -41.12
CA ALA A 105 38.84 34.38 -40.06
C ALA A 105 37.42 33.87 -40.28
N GLY A 106 37.14 32.66 -39.77
CA GLY A 106 35.78 32.28 -39.45
C GLY A 106 35.26 33.38 -38.54
N SER A 107 34.30 34.15 -39.04
CA SER A 107 33.67 35.23 -38.29
C SER A 107 33.30 34.69 -36.92
N ARG A 108 34.01 35.13 -35.87
CA ARG A 108 33.56 34.95 -34.49
C ARG A 108 32.43 35.95 -34.30
N SER A 109 31.27 35.65 -34.86
CA SER A 109 30.05 36.40 -34.61
C SER A 109 29.73 36.24 -33.13
N GLY A 110 29.82 37.34 -32.38
CA GLY A 110 29.26 37.41 -31.04
C GLY A 110 27.74 37.22 -31.08
N PHE A 111 27.18 36.69 -30.00
CA PHE A 111 25.74 36.58 -29.83
C PHE A 111 25.11 37.98 -29.95
N THR A 112 24.13 38.14 -30.83
CA THR A 112 23.43 39.43 -30.94
C THR A 112 22.49 39.60 -29.74
N LEU A 113 22.30 40.84 -29.28
CA LEU A 113 21.42 41.12 -28.14
C LEU A 113 19.97 40.66 -28.41
N ALA A 114 19.51 40.75 -29.65
CA ALA A 114 18.19 40.27 -30.06
C ALA A 114 18.05 38.74 -29.92
N GLU A 115 19.08 37.97 -30.27
CA GLU A 115 19.09 36.51 -30.17
C GLU A 115 19.09 36.03 -28.71
N LEU A 116 19.77 36.76 -27.82
CA LEU A 116 19.73 36.50 -26.38
C LEU A 116 18.31 36.68 -25.83
N ILE A 117 17.63 37.78 -26.18
CA ILE A 117 16.27 38.05 -25.71
C ILE A 117 15.29 36.97 -26.19
N MET A 118 15.36 36.60 -27.47
CA MET A 118 14.51 35.52 -28.00
C MET A 118 14.78 34.18 -27.32
N SER A 119 16.04 33.86 -27.03
CA SER A 119 16.40 32.63 -26.33
C SER A 119 15.84 32.59 -24.91
N VAL A 120 15.94 33.69 -24.16
CA VAL A 120 15.36 33.80 -22.80
C VAL A 120 13.84 33.67 -22.84
N LEU A 121 13.17 34.25 -23.84
CA LEU A 121 11.72 34.12 -24.01
C LEU A 121 11.30 32.67 -24.24
N ILE A 122 11.97 31.96 -25.14
CA ILE A 122 11.67 30.54 -25.44
C ILE A 122 11.91 29.68 -24.19
N ILE A 123 13.02 29.89 -23.48
CA ILE A 123 13.33 29.17 -22.23
C ILE A 123 12.25 29.45 -21.17
N GLY A 124 11.81 30.71 -21.03
CA GLY A 124 10.77 31.09 -20.07
C GLY A 124 9.44 30.37 -20.33
N ILE A 125 9.02 30.29 -21.60
CA ILE A 125 7.80 29.57 -21.99
C ILE A 125 7.92 28.08 -21.65
N ILE A 126 9.03 27.45 -22.01
CA ILE A 126 9.24 26.01 -21.74
C ILE A 126 9.26 25.73 -20.23
N LEU A 127 9.97 26.55 -19.45
CA LEU A 127 10.05 26.40 -18.00
C LEU A 127 8.67 26.56 -17.34
N SER A 128 7.84 27.48 -17.83
CA SER A 128 6.49 27.67 -17.30
C SER A 128 5.62 26.42 -17.48
N ALA A 129 5.65 25.80 -18.66
CA ALA A 129 4.88 24.59 -18.96
C ALA A 129 5.29 23.41 -18.06
N VAL A 130 6.60 23.25 -17.81
CA VAL A 130 7.12 22.21 -16.92
C VAL A 130 6.74 22.48 -15.47
N ALA A 131 6.82 23.74 -15.01
CA ALA A 131 6.51 24.11 -13.63
C ALA A 131 5.04 23.81 -13.25
N PHE A 132 4.09 23.99 -14.18
CA PHE A 132 2.69 23.67 -13.95
C PHE A 132 2.45 22.16 -13.77
N GLY A 133 3.12 21.31 -14.57
CA GLY A 133 2.99 19.85 -14.44
C GLY A 133 3.69 19.26 -13.20
N TYR A 134 4.67 19.97 -12.63
CA TYR A 134 5.47 19.47 -11.53
C TYR A 134 4.68 19.27 -10.23
N ARG A 135 3.70 20.14 -9.94
CA ARG A 135 2.86 20.04 -8.72
C ARG A 135 2.01 18.76 -8.73
N ASP A 136 1.29 18.53 -9.82
CA ASP A 136 0.46 17.34 -10.01
C ASP A 136 1.25 16.03 -9.94
N PHE A 137 2.47 16.03 -10.51
CA PHE A 137 3.35 14.86 -10.45
C PHE A 137 3.83 14.60 -9.03
N ASN A 138 4.28 15.63 -8.33
CA ASN A 138 4.76 15.51 -6.96
C ASN A 138 3.67 14.99 -6.00
N ASP A 139 2.42 15.43 -6.16
CA ASP A 139 1.34 14.98 -5.27
C ASP A 139 0.91 13.54 -5.55
N ARG A 140 0.95 13.11 -6.81
CA ARG A 140 0.75 11.70 -7.18
C ARG A 140 1.85 10.81 -6.63
N LEU A 141 3.10 11.27 -6.73
CA LEU A 141 4.27 10.55 -6.23
C LEU A 141 4.19 10.43 -4.71
N GLU A 142 3.86 11.51 -4.01
CA GLU A 142 3.75 11.50 -2.55
C GLU A 142 2.63 10.57 -2.08
N ASN A 143 1.43 10.64 -2.66
CA ASN A 143 0.33 9.77 -2.27
C ASN A 143 0.66 8.29 -2.53
N THR A 144 1.39 8.02 -3.61
CA THR A 144 1.87 6.66 -3.92
C THR A 144 2.91 6.19 -2.90
N ASN A 145 3.87 7.05 -2.56
CA ASN A 145 4.88 6.75 -1.54
C ASN A 145 4.23 6.50 -0.19
N MET A 146 3.23 7.31 0.20
CA MET A 146 2.47 7.12 1.43
C MET A 146 1.79 5.75 1.45
N ALA A 147 1.10 5.37 0.37
CA ALA A 147 0.48 4.05 0.27
C ALA A 147 1.49 2.90 0.42
N PHE A 148 2.70 3.06 -0.12
CA PHE A 148 3.78 2.08 0.07
C PHE A 148 4.35 2.08 1.50
N GLU A 149 4.51 3.23 2.14
CA GLU A 149 4.93 3.31 3.55
C GLU A 149 3.94 2.58 4.47
N ILE A 150 2.63 2.71 4.23
CA ILE A 150 1.59 1.98 4.97
C ILE A 150 1.67 0.48 4.71
N ALA A 151 1.82 0.07 3.45
CA ALA A 151 1.98 -1.34 3.10
C ALA A 151 3.23 -1.95 3.75
N LEU A 152 4.32 -1.19 3.86
CA LEU A 152 5.52 -1.61 4.58
C LEU A 152 5.27 -1.77 6.08
N PHE A 153 4.54 -0.84 6.70
CA PHE A 153 4.13 -0.96 8.11
C PHE A 153 3.31 -2.22 8.37
N LEU A 154 2.35 -2.53 7.49
CA LEU A 154 1.56 -3.76 7.57
C LEU A 154 2.42 -5.02 7.41
N ARG A 155 3.40 -4.99 6.50
CA ARG A 155 4.36 -6.10 6.35
C ARG A 155 5.26 -6.25 7.58
N GLU A 156 5.67 -5.14 8.20
CA GLU A 156 6.41 -5.19 9.47
C GLU A 156 5.58 -5.81 10.59
N ALA A 157 4.31 -5.45 10.71
CA ALA A 157 3.38 -6.07 11.66
C ALA A 157 3.24 -7.57 11.40
N GLN A 158 3.02 -7.96 10.14
CA GLN A 158 2.88 -9.36 9.74
C GLN A 158 4.14 -10.18 10.06
N VAL A 159 5.32 -9.66 9.73
CA VAL A 159 6.59 -10.34 10.05
C VAL A 159 6.79 -10.40 11.57
N SER A 160 6.46 -9.34 12.30
CA SER A 160 6.61 -9.30 13.76
C SER A 160 5.64 -10.25 14.49
N GLY A 161 4.41 -10.39 14.00
CA GLY A 161 3.39 -11.27 14.59
C GLY A 161 3.56 -12.74 14.23
N THR A 162 4.20 -13.04 13.09
CA THR A 162 4.53 -14.42 12.68
C THR A 162 5.90 -14.88 13.17
N SER A 163 6.84 -13.96 13.38
CA SER A 163 8.15 -14.24 13.98
C SER A 163 8.08 -14.29 15.50
N VAL A 164 9.08 -14.94 16.12
CA VAL A 164 9.23 -14.97 17.59
C VAL A 164 9.84 -13.64 18.03
N ARG A 165 9.06 -12.56 17.94
CA ARG A 165 9.47 -11.22 18.40
C ARG A 165 8.92 -10.98 19.79
N GLN A 166 9.79 -10.54 20.69
CA GLN A 166 9.43 -10.21 22.06
C GLN A 166 8.63 -8.91 22.08
N THR A 167 7.52 -8.87 22.81
CA THR A 167 6.85 -7.60 23.10
C THR A 167 7.71 -6.74 24.02
N PRO A 168 7.81 -5.42 23.79
CA PRO A 168 8.65 -4.55 24.61
C PRO A 168 8.18 -4.46 26.07
N LEU A 169 6.90 -4.76 26.34
CA LEU A 169 6.32 -4.83 27.66
C LEU A 169 5.86 -6.28 27.92
N GLY A 170 6.40 -6.90 28.96
CA GLY A 170 5.99 -8.24 29.41
C GLY A 170 6.84 -9.40 28.90
N GLY A 171 7.72 -9.19 27.91
CA GLY A 171 8.67 -10.22 27.46
C GLY A 171 8.03 -11.47 26.87
N SER A 172 6.78 -11.35 26.42
CA SER A 172 6.01 -12.44 25.86
C SER A 172 6.21 -12.53 24.34
N PHE A 173 6.03 -13.74 23.81
CA PHE A 173 6.16 -14.09 22.40
C PHE A 173 4.85 -14.66 21.83
N THR A 174 3.75 -14.50 22.56
CA THR A 174 2.43 -15.06 22.20
C THR A 174 1.47 -14.02 21.66
N HIS A 175 1.75 -12.73 21.87
CA HIS A 175 0.87 -11.63 21.51
C HIS A 175 0.82 -11.36 20.00
N ALA A 176 -0.34 -10.91 19.55
CA ALA A 176 -0.52 -10.49 18.17
C ALA A 176 0.18 -9.15 17.91
N TRP A 177 0.64 -8.95 16.68
CA TRP A 177 1.17 -7.66 16.23
C TRP A 177 0.25 -7.11 15.15
N GLY A 178 0.01 -5.80 15.18
CA GLY A 178 -0.96 -5.22 14.28
C GLY A 178 -0.73 -3.77 13.95
N VAL A 179 -1.53 -3.31 12.99
CA VAL A 179 -1.60 -1.92 12.58
C VAL A 179 -2.99 -1.40 12.89
N HIS A 180 -3.05 -0.31 13.64
CA HIS A 180 -4.28 0.37 13.98
C HIS A 180 -4.35 1.72 13.25
N THR A 181 -5.50 1.99 12.67
CA THR A 181 -5.82 3.26 12.04
C THR A 181 -7.22 3.72 12.44
N LYS A 182 -7.39 5.02 12.56
CA LYS A 182 -8.65 5.66 12.90
C LYS A 182 -8.89 6.91 12.06
N ILE A 183 -10.14 7.11 11.70
CA ILE A 183 -10.68 8.27 11.02
C ILE A 183 -11.67 8.93 11.97
N ASP A 184 -11.29 10.00 12.65
CA ASP A 184 -12.23 10.80 13.44
C ASP A 184 -12.50 12.17 12.81
N GLY A 185 -13.47 12.89 13.37
CA GLY A 185 -13.79 14.25 12.94
C GLY A 185 -12.67 15.26 13.22
N SER A 186 -11.64 14.87 13.97
CA SER A 186 -10.43 15.65 14.16
C SER A 186 -9.39 15.24 13.11
N ASN A 187 -8.80 16.22 12.42
CA ASN A 187 -7.78 15.92 11.42
C ASN A 187 -6.56 15.18 12.03
N SER A 188 -6.37 15.21 13.35
CA SER A 188 -5.20 14.60 14.00
C SER A 188 -5.15 13.07 13.90
N SER A 189 -6.30 12.40 13.88
CA SER A 189 -6.34 10.93 13.81
C SER A 189 -6.19 10.41 12.37
N ASN A 190 -6.78 11.12 11.41
CA ASN A 190 -6.74 10.80 9.97
C ASN A 190 -5.32 10.93 9.37
N LEU A 191 -4.39 11.45 10.17
CA LEU A 191 -3.01 11.75 9.82
C LEU A 191 -2.02 10.73 10.38
N ARG A 192 -2.46 9.64 11.02
CA ARG A 192 -1.52 8.69 11.64
C ARG A 192 -1.96 7.25 11.50
N ILE A 193 -0.98 6.37 11.50
CA ILE A 193 -1.13 4.93 11.60
C ILE A 193 -0.20 4.41 12.68
N ILE A 194 -0.68 3.50 13.52
CA ILE A 194 0.05 2.99 14.68
C ILE A 194 0.38 1.52 14.48
N LEU A 195 1.64 1.15 14.69
CA LEU A 195 2.07 -0.22 14.87
C LEU A 195 1.98 -0.55 16.36
N PHE A 196 1.25 -1.60 16.69
CA PHE A 196 1.03 -2.01 18.07
C PHE A 196 1.27 -3.51 18.27
N ALA A 197 1.50 -3.90 19.52
CA ALA A 197 1.45 -5.27 19.98
C ALA A 197 0.30 -5.39 20.99
N ASP A 198 -0.60 -6.32 20.74
CA ASP A 198 -1.82 -6.61 21.49
C ASP A 198 -1.46 -7.34 22.80
N LEU A 199 -1.42 -6.63 23.93
CA LEU A 199 -0.93 -7.16 25.21
C LEU A 199 -2.04 -7.83 26.03
N ASP A 200 -3.31 -7.53 25.74
CA ASP A 200 -4.47 -8.10 26.42
C ASP A 200 -5.20 -9.19 25.61
N ASP A 201 -4.70 -9.46 24.40
CA ASP A 201 -5.19 -10.47 23.45
C ASP A 201 -6.62 -10.18 22.93
N ASP A 202 -7.05 -8.91 22.92
CA ASP A 202 -8.36 -8.48 22.42
C ASP A 202 -8.41 -8.25 20.90
N GLY A 203 -7.24 -8.16 20.24
CA GLY A 203 -7.08 -7.98 18.80
C GLY A 203 -7.16 -6.53 18.33
N THR A 204 -7.28 -5.57 19.24
CA THR A 204 -7.41 -4.14 19.00
C THR A 204 -6.29 -3.35 19.67
N TYR A 205 -6.32 -2.02 19.51
CA TYR A 205 -5.33 -1.14 20.13
C TYR A 205 -6.05 -0.29 21.16
N ASP A 206 -5.64 -0.43 22.42
CA ASP A 206 -6.26 0.25 23.56
C ASP A 206 -5.61 1.61 23.91
N GLY A 207 -4.45 1.89 23.32
CA GLY A 207 -3.60 3.01 23.70
C GLY A 207 -4.05 4.37 23.16
N ASN A 208 -3.40 5.42 23.65
CA ASN A 208 -3.67 6.78 23.17
C ASN A 208 -3.12 6.99 21.75
N PHE A 209 -4.02 7.26 20.80
CA PHE A 209 -3.70 7.43 19.38
C PHE A 209 -2.80 8.65 19.11
N THR A 210 -2.97 9.73 19.88
CA THR A 210 -2.31 11.02 19.66
C THR A 210 -0.90 11.07 20.22
N THR A 211 -0.63 10.34 21.30
CA THR A 211 0.67 10.42 21.99
C THR A 211 1.47 9.12 21.92
N CYS A 212 0.86 7.98 21.55
CA CYS A 212 1.52 6.66 21.58
C CYS A 212 2.38 6.46 22.85
N PRO A 213 1.89 6.79 24.07
CA PRO A 213 2.74 7.01 25.22
C PRO A 213 2.97 5.69 25.96
N SER A 214 3.79 4.80 25.39
CA SER A 214 4.07 3.44 25.92
C SER A 214 2.82 2.57 26.13
N GLY A 215 3.00 1.27 26.33
CA GLY A 215 1.92 0.28 26.34
C GLY A 215 1.99 -0.60 25.09
N GLU A 216 0.83 -0.86 24.48
CA GLU A 216 0.72 -1.61 23.23
C GLU A 216 1.39 -0.91 22.05
N CYS A 217 1.57 0.42 22.14
CA CYS A 217 2.14 1.19 21.04
C CYS A 217 3.64 0.93 20.86
N ILE A 218 4.04 0.50 19.66
CA ILE A 218 5.44 0.21 19.31
C ILE A 218 6.05 1.35 18.50
N SER A 219 5.37 1.76 17.44
CA SER A 219 5.80 2.85 16.57
C SER A 219 4.59 3.46 15.87
N PHE A 220 4.77 4.63 15.27
CA PHE A 220 3.72 5.27 14.50
C PHE A 220 4.30 5.86 13.21
N LEU A 221 3.43 5.97 12.23
CA LEU A 221 3.68 6.59 10.94
C LEU A 221 2.76 7.80 10.80
N ASP A 222 3.34 9.00 10.77
CA ASP A 222 2.61 10.23 10.47
C ASP A 222 2.49 10.44 8.95
N MET A 223 1.31 10.84 8.51
CA MET A 223 1.02 11.19 7.13
C MET A 223 1.76 12.46 6.73
N ARG A 224 2.52 12.39 5.64
CA ARG A 224 3.27 13.52 5.10
C ARG A 224 2.42 14.33 4.11
N ARG A 225 2.78 15.62 3.97
CA ARG A 225 2.20 16.57 2.98
C ARG A 225 0.67 16.65 2.94
N GLN A 226 0.03 16.62 4.12
CA GLN A 226 -1.43 16.75 4.23
C GLN A 226 -2.21 15.64 3.50
N ASN A 227 -1.59 14.48 3.28
CA ASN A 227 -2.32 13.29 2.90
C ASN A 227 -3.19 12.84 4.09
N ILE A 228 -4.42 12.43 3.82
CA ILE A 228 -5.34 11.94 4.85
C ILE A 228 -5.87 10.57 4.48
N ILE A 229 -6.24 9.80 5.50
CA ILE A 229 -7.11 8.64 5.31
C ILE A 229 -8.54 9.18 5.15
N ASN A 230 -9.08 9.02 3.94
CA ASN A 230 -10.40 9.54 3.59
C ASN A 230 -11.50 8.60 4.07
N LYS A 231 -11.33 7.29 3.83
CA LYS A 231 -12.32 6.24 4.12
C LYS A 231 -11.62 4.91 4.40
N ILE A 232 -12.27 4.08 5.21
CA ILE A 232 -11.95 2.66 5.39
C ILE A 232 -13.17 1.89 4.91
N TYR A 233 -12.96 0.88 4.07
CA TYR A 233 -14.03 0.10 3.48
C TYR A 233 -13.80 -1.39 3.73
N ARG A 234 -14.85 -2.13 4.11
CA ARG A 234 -14.77 -3.57 4.33
C ARG A 234 -15.09 -4.32 3.03
N LEU A 235 -14.22 -5.23 2.64
CA LEU A 235 -14.50 -6.20 1.58
C LEU A 235 -15.21 -7.40 2.22
N THR A 236 -16.47 -7.63 1.85
CA THR A 236 -17.28 -8.73 2.41
C THR A 236 -17.56 -9.76 1.32
N THR A 237 -17.63 -11.04 1.67
CA THR A 237 -18.21 -12.05 0.76
C THR A 237 -19.73 -11.85 0.67
N THR A 238 -20.35 -12.21 -0.46
CA THR A 238 -21.78 -11.99 -0.72
C THR A 238 -22.65 -12.77 0.27
N GLY A 239 -22.91 -12.17 1.42
CA GLY A 239 -23.69 -12.68 2.53
C GLY A 239 -24.20 -11.50 3.35
N ASN A 240 -25.20 -11.75 4.19
CA ASN A 240 -25.77 -10.72 5.05
C ASN A 240 -24.71 -10.33 6.10
N PRO A 241 -24.09 -9.14 6.03
CA PRO A 241 -22.96 -8.84 6.88
C PRO A 241 -23.43 -8.78 8.33
N THR A 242 -22.76 -9.51 9.23
CA THR A 242 -23.03 -9.40 10.67
C THR A 242 -22.55 -8.06 11.22
N CYS A 243 -21.60 -7.44 10.52
CA CYS A 243 -21.04 -6.16 10.89
C CYS A 243 -21.79 -4.98 10.24
N PRO A 244 -21.99 -3.85 10.97
CA PRO A 244 -22.74 -2.69 10.48
C PRO A 244 -22.17 -2.10 9.17
N PRO A 245 -22.94 -1.24 8.48
CA PRO A 245 -22.55 -0.72 7.17
C PRO A 245 -21.27 0.12 7.24
N ASP A 246 -20.52 0.15 6.14
CA ASP A 246 -19.19 0.77 6.05
C ASP A 246 -19.16 2.25 6.46
N ALA A 247 -20.27 2.97 6.29
CA ALA A 247 -20.39 4.37 6.67
C ALA A 247 -20.22 4.62 8.18
N ALA A 248 -20.39 3.59 9.01
CA ALA A 248 -20.18 3.66 10.45
C ALA A 248 -18.75 3.26 10.87
N ILE A 249 -17.95 2.72 9.94
CA ILE A 249 -16.56 2.33 10.19
C ILE A 249 -15.70 3.58 10.20
N SER A 250 -15.06 3.80 11.33
CA SER A 250 -14.14 4.91 11.57
C SER A 250 -12.74 4.39 11.79
N GLY A 251 -12.54 3.18 12.30
CA GLY A 251 -11.21 2.62 12.49
C GLY A 251 -11.13 1.16 12.09
N VAL A 252 -9.91 0.69 11.87
CA VAL A 252 -9.60 -0.73 11.71
C VAL A 252 -8.30 -1.07 12.44
N SER A 253 -8.32 -2.16 13.18
CA SER A 253 -7.14 -2.87 13.66
C SER A 253 -6.93 -4.11 12.83
N ILE A 254 -5.74 -4.25 12.27
CA ILE A 254 -5.32 -5.37 11.44
C ILE A 254 -4.24 -6.10 12.22
N THR A 255 -4.55 -7.27 12.76
CA THR A 255 -3.62 -8.04 13.60
C THR A 255 -3.20 -9.35 12.94
N PHE A 256 -1.97 -9.76 13.23
CA PHE A 256 -1.37 -11.00 12.75
C PHE A 256 -0.91 -11.80 13.95
N LEU A 257 -1.38 -13.04 14.03
CA LEU A 257 -1.10 -13.92 15.15
C LEU A 257 -0.56 -15.27 14.66
N ARG A 258 0.62 -15.62 15.16
CA ARG A 258 1.21 -16.95 14.96
C ARG A 258 0.24 -18.10 15.31
N PRO A 259 0.38 -19.27 14.66
CA PRO A 259 1.34 -19.61 13.62
C PRO A 259 0.89 -19.22 12.21
N LYS A 260 -0.30 -18.62 12.05
CA LYS A 260 -0.88 -18.34 10.74
C LYS A 260 -0.54 -16.91 10.30
N PRO A 261 -0.22 -16.67 9.02
CA PRO A 261 0.03 -15.33 8.49
C PRO A 261 -1.27 -14.58 8.14
N ASP A 262 -2.42 -15.18 8.41
CA ASP A 262 -3.75 -14.64 8.14
C ASP A 262 -3.96 -13.34 8.95
N ALA A 263 -4.56 -12.34 8.32
CA ALA A 263 -4.90 -11.07 8.94
C ALA A 263 -6.26 -11.19 9.63
N ARG A 264 -6.30 -10.90 10.93
CA ARG A 264 -7.54 -10.70 11.68
C ARG A 264 -7.89 -9.22 11.62
N LEU A 265 -9.12 -8.93 11.22
CA LEU A 265 -9.60 -7.57 10.99
C LEU A 265 -10.63 -7.22 12.05
N PHE A 266 -10.43 -6.10 12.73
CA PHE A 266 -11.34 -5.59 13.76
C PHE A 266 -11.73 -4.16 13.41
N PHE A 267 -13.02 -3.90 13.27
CA PHE A 267 -13.55 -2.61 12.84
C PHE A 267 -14.12 -1.84 14.02
N MET A 268 -13.93 -0.53 14.02
CA MET A 268 -14.34 0.36 15.11
C MET A 268 -15.25 1.47 14.62
N ASN A 269 -16.14 1.92 15.50
CA ASN A 269 -16.95 3.10 15.29
C ASN A 269 -16.19 4.39 15.63
N THR A 270 -16.81 5.56 15.41
CA THR A 270 -16.21 6.86 15.70
C THR A 270 -15.89 7.07 17.19
N ALA A 271 -16.64 6.40 18.07
CA ALA A 271 -16.38 6.40 19.51
C ALA A 271 -15.17 5.55 19.91
N GLY A 272 -14.55 4.81 18.97
CA GLY A 272 -13.43 3.91 19.23
C GLY A 272 -13.85 2.56 19.83
N GLN A 273 -15.13 2.21 19.74
CA GLN A 273 -15.63 0.91 20.19
C GLN A 273 -15.59 -0.08 19.05
N GLN A 274 -15.14 -1.31 19.33
CA GLN A 274 -15.20 -2.41 18.38
C GLN A 274 -16.65 -2.70 17.98
N MET A 275 -16.89 -2.74 16.67
CA MET A 275 -18.20 -3.05 16.08
C MET A 275 -18.31 -4.51 15.68
N CYS A 276 -17.21 -5.04 15.13
CA CYS A 276 -17.06 -6.40 14.68
C CYS A 276 -15.56 -6.70 14.55
N GLY A 277 -15.19 -7.97 14.59
CA GLY A 277 -13.85 -8.38 14.21
C GLY A 277 -13.56 -9.85 14.42
N GLY A 278 -12.70 -10.39 13.56
CA GLY A 278 -12.35 -11.81 13.55
C GLY A 278 -13.44 -12.74 13.00
N GLU A 279 -14.45 -12.20 12.30
CA GLU A 279 -15.48 -12.99 11.62
C GLU A 279 -15.04 -13.51 10.23
N THR A 280 -15.64 -14.61 9.80
CA THR A 280 -15.34 -15.28 8.51
C THR A 280 -16.03 -14.67 7.29
N ASP A 281 -16.86 -13.63 7.48
CA ASP A 281 -17.60 -12.98 6.37
C ASP A 281 -16.77 -11.88 5.69
N THR A 282 -15.67 -11.46 6.31
CA THR A 282 -14.80 -10.40 5.84
C THR A 282 -13.69 -10.96 4.95
N LEU A 283 -13.70 -10.61 3.66
CA LEU A 283 -12.65 -10.96 2.70
C LEU A 283 -11.38 -10.11 2.91
N GLY A 284 -11.56 -8.87 3.36
CA GLY A 284 -10.46 -7.92 3.50
C GLY A 284 -10.91 -6.52 3.90
N VAL A 285 -9.97 -5.59 3.87
CA VAL A 285 -10.17 -4.16 4.13
C VAL A 285 -9.41 -3.33 3.10
N LEU A 286 -10.00 -2.19 2.76
CA LEU A 286 -9.44 -1.21 1.86
C LEU A 286 -9.27 0.11 2.62
N ILE A 287 -8.02 0.57 2.73
CA ILE A 287 -7.66 1.84 3.36
C ILE A 287 -7.46 2.87 2.26
N CYS A 288 -8.35 3.86 2.17
CA CYS A 288 -8.36 4.85 1.11
C CYS A 288 -7.61 6.12 1.54
N LEU A 289 -6.57 6.46 0.79
CA LEU A 289 -5.77 7.67 0.98
C LEU A 289 -6.18 8.76 -0.01
N GLN A 290 -6.14 10.00 0.45
CA GLN A 290 -6.44 11.17 -0.35
C GLN A 290 -5.37 12.25 -0.16
N SER A 291 -4.83 12.72 -1.29
CA SER A 291 -3.92 13.87 -1.34
C SER A 291 -4.70 15.20 -1.27
N PRO A 292 -4.05 16.33 -0.97
CA PRO A 292 -4.67 17.66 -1.02
C PRO A 292 -5.27 18.00 -2.40
N LEU A 293 -4.68 17.52 -3.51
CA LEU A 293 -5.23 17.65 -4.88
C LEU A 293 -6.26 16.57 -5.25
N LEU A 294 -6.91 15.95 -4.26
CA LEU A 294 -7.98 14.96 -4.42
C LEU A 294 -7.59 13.70 -5.23
N LYS A 295 -6.30 13.44 -5.44
CA LYS A 295 -5.81 12.17 -5.98
C LYS A 295 -5.93 11.10 -4.91
N ARG A 296 -6.35 9.90 -5.31
CA ARG A 296 -6.66 8.81 -4.38
C ARG A 296 -5.85 7.56 -4.69
N LYS A 297 -5.42 6.88 -3.63
CA LYS A 297 -4.74 5.58 -3.65
C LYS A 297 -5.36 4.71 -2.57
N ALA A 298 -5.25 3.40 -2.73
CA ALA A 298 -5.79 2.47 -1.75
C ALA A 298 -4.76 1.39 -1.41
N VAL A 299 -4.74 1.02 -0.13
CA VAL A 299 -4.03 -0.16 0.36
C VAL A 299 -5.08 -1.20 0.70
N GLU A 300 -4.99 -2.35 0.04
CA GLU A 300 -5.87 -3.48 0.26
C GLU A 300 -5.15 -4.52 1.10
N VAL A 301 -5.83 -5.02 2.12
CA VAL A 301 -5.37 -6.13 2.96
C VAL A 301 -6.45 -7.19 2.99
N LEU A 302 -6.12 -8.40 2.56
CA LEU A 302 -7.04 -9.54 2.60
C LEU A 302 -6.90 -10.30 3.91
N GLU A 303 -7.93 -11.05 4.30
CA GLU A 303 -7.91 -11.96 5.47
C GLU A 303 -6.78 -13.01 5.35
N THR A 304 -6.39 -13.37 4.12
CA THR A 304 -5.24 -14.27 3.86
C THR A 304 -3.87 -13.65 4.19
N GLY A 305 -3.83 -12.37 4.59
CA GLY A 305 -2.59 -11.63 4.83
C GLY A 305 -1.91 -11.12 3.55
N GLU A 306 -2.58 -11.17 2.40
CA GLU A 306 -2.12 -10.49 1.19
C GLU A 306 -2.27 -8.98 1.34
N ILE A 307 -1.20 -8.24 1.03
CA ILE A 307 -1.16 -6.78 1.09
C ILE A 307 -0.80 -6.26 -0.30
N SER A 308 -1.66 -5.42 -0.86
CA SER A 308 -1.50 -4.84 -2.20
C SER A 308 -1.78 -3.34 -2.20
N VAL A 309 -0.98 -2.59 -2.96
CA VAL A 309 -1.21 -1.17 -3.22
C VAL A 309 -1.87 -1.01 -4.59
N LYS A 310 -3.03 -0.36 -4.65
CA LYS A 310 -3.84 -0.21 -5.87
C LYS A 310 -4.26 1.24 -6.08
N ASN A 311 -4.73 1.54 -7.29
CA ASN A 311 -5.49 2.77 -7.51
C ASN A 311 -6.80 2.69 -6.72
N ALA A 312 -7.25 3.82 -6.18
CA ALA A 312 -8.47 3.84 -5.39
C ALA A 312 -9.69 3.43 -6.25
N PRO A 313 -10.45 2.39 -5.87
CA PRO A 313 -11.71 2.03 -6.51
C PRO A 313 -12.80 3.06 -6.20
N ILE A 314 -13.97 2.90 -6.82
CA ILE A 314 -15.12 3.81 -6.66
C ILE A 314 -15.59 3.88 -5.19
N GLU A 315 -15.42 2.81 -4.41
CA GLU A 315 -15.75 2.76 -2.97
C GLU A 315 -14.98 3.80 -2.14
N CYS A 316 -13.77 4.17 -2.59
CA CYS A 316 -12.97 5.22 -1.96
C CYS A 316 -13.43 6.64 -2.31
N THR A 317 -14.45 6.79 -3.16
CA THR A 317 -14.82 8.09 -3.72
C THR A 317 -15.74 8.96 -2.89
#